data_AF-A0A974P940-F1
#
_entry.id   AF-A0A974P940-F1
#
_cell.length_a   1.000
_cell.length_b   1.000
_cell.length_c   1.000
_cell.angle_alpha   90.00
_cell.angle_beta   90.00
_cell.angle_gamma   90.00
#
_symmetry.space_group_name_H-M   'P 1'
#
loop_
_entity.id
_entity.type
_entity.pdbx_description
1 polymer ?
#
loop_
_entity_poly.entity_id
_entity_poly.type
_entity_poly.pdbx_seq_one_letter_code
_entity_poly.pdbx_strand_id
1 'polypeptide(L)'
;MPRIERIRITGLKYEKMLKKYDDMVLDLSNEEGPANTLITLMNGGGKGVLLQSIFQLLIPKAAWGKDNENQVEAFFHNHKKQLKPYTFHVAIEWRLDNSDRNEYMTTGIAMTAHSSVDQLEIKVDYLLYALLDYEEHAELTLSTLPLYDTDAGGPVSFESIQQFVRDHRGKWLPLEATARI
;
A
#
# COMPACT_ATOMS: atom_id res chain seq x y z
N MET A 1 3.15 19.45 12.63
CA MET A 1 3.16 17.99 12.81
C MET A 1 3.18 17.36 11.43
N PRO A 2 3.89 16.24 11.18
CA PRO A 2 3.85 15.60 9.87
C PRO A 2 2.41 15.25 9.51
N ARG A 3 2.00 15.51 8.27
CA ARG A 3 0.63 15.32 7.79
C ARG A 3 0.59 14.36 6.62
N ILE A 4 -0.47 13.58 6.53
CA ILE A 4 -0.72 12.73 5.35
C ILE A 4 -1.18 13.63 4.21
N GLU A 5 -0.40 13.63 3.12
CA GLU A 5 -0.67 14.44 1.93
C GLU A 5 -1.42 13.62 0.89
N ARG A 6 -0.91 12.43 0.56
CA ARG A 6 -1.47 11.58 -0.49
C ARG A 6 -1.41 10.11 -0.12
N ILE A 7 -2.34 9.33 -0.65
CA ILE A 7 -2.37 7.87 -0.53
C ILE A 7 -2.44 7.27 -1.92
N ARG A 8 -1.61 6.26 -2.21
CA ARG A 8 -1.65 5.51 -3.47
C ARG A 8 -1.92 4.04 -3.20
N ILE A 9 -2.87 3.46 -3.92
CA ILE A 9 -3.21 2.04 -3.86
C ILE A 9 -3.18 1.48 -5.27
N THR A 10 -2.35 0.46 -5.48
CA THR A 10 -2.21 -0.16 -6.80
C THR A 10 -2.48 -1.65 -6.76
N GLY A 11 -3.20 -2.14 -7.77
CA GLY A 11 -3.47 -3.56 -7.99
C GLY A 11 -4.42 -4.24 -7.02
N LEU A 12 -4.92 -3.57 -5.96
CA LEU A 12 -5.74 -4.20 -4.93
C LEU A 12 -7.07 -4.69 -5.50
N LYS A 13 -7.31 -5.99 -5.42
CA LYS A 13 -8.57 -6.62 -5.81
C LYS A 13 -9.38 -6.96 -4.56
N TYR A 14 -10.69 -6.76 -4.63
CA TYR A 14 -11.60 -7.04 -3.53
C TYR A 14 -12.94 -7.57 -4.05
N GLU A 15 -13.81 -7.97 -3.12
CA GLU A 15 -15.11 -8.57 -3.43
C GLU A 15 -14.94 -9.76 -4.39
N LYS A 16 -14.17 -10.77 -3.94
CA LYS A 16 -13.88 -11.99 -4.71
C LYS A 16 -13.22 -11.71 -6.07
N MET A 17 -12.44 -10.63 -6.14
CA MET A 17 -11.74 -10.12 -7.33
C MET A 17 -12.65 -9.55 -8.43
N LEU A 18 -13.89 -9.21 -8.11
CA LEU A 18 -14.82 -8.56 -9.04
C LEU A 18 -14.60 -7.04 -9.11
N LYS A 19 -14.01 -6.46 -8.06
CA LYS A 19 -13.69 -5.03 -7.97
C LYS A 19 -12.19 -4.85 -7.73
N LYS A 20 -11.67 -3.68 -8.13
CA LYS A 20 -10.26 -3.36 -8.02
C LYS A 20 -10.00 -1.87 -7.87
N TYR A 21 -8.91 -1.54 -7.18
CA TYR A 21 -8.20 -0.27 -7.32
C TYR A 21 -6.97 -0.53 -8.19
N ASP A 22 -6.97 -0.06 -9.43
CA ASP A 22 -5.87 -0.31 -10.39
C ASP A 22 -4.62 0.50 -10.03
N ASP A 23 -4.72 1.83 -10.08
CA ASP A 23 -3.68 2.77 -9.67
C ASP A 23 -4.35 4.03 -9.12
N MET A 24 -4.96 3.91 -7.94
CA MET A 24 -5.73 4.97 -7.32
C MET A 24 -4.82 5.86 -6.48
N VAL A 25 -4.85 7.17 -6.75
CA VAL A 25 -4.22 8.19 -5.91
C VAL A 25 -5.31 9.04 -5.26
N LEU A 26 -5.27 9.16 -3.94
CA LEU A 26 -6.11 10.04 -3.15
C LEU A 26 -5.27 11.24 -2.72
N ASP A 27 -5.66 12.43 -3.18
CA ASP A 27 -5.11 13.68 -2.69
C ASP A 27 -5.92 14.16 -1.49
N LEU A 28 -5.26 14.34 -0.36
CA LEU A 28 -5.86 14.78 0.91
C LEU A 28 -5.57 16.26 1.19
N SER A 29 -5.08 17.00 0.19
CA SER A 29 -4.76 18.41 0.30
C SER A 29 -5.83 19.31 -0.30
N ASN A 30 -5.87 20.55 0.19
CA ASN A 30 -6.52 21.68 -0.46
C ASN A 30 -5.46 22.70 -0.89
N GLU A 31 -5.86 23.91 -1.26
CA GLU A 31 -4.95 24.99 -1.68
C GLU A 31 -3.90 25.39 -0.61
N GLU A 32 -4.18 25.09 0.67
CA GLU A 32 -3.29 25.39 1.81
C GLU A 32 -2.44 24.17 2.24
N GLY A 33 -2.60 23.04 1.56
CA GLY A 33 -1.92 21.77 1.85
C GLY A 33 -2.81 20.74 2.54
N PRO A 34 -2.24 19.77 3.27
CA PRO A 34 -2.99 18.65 3.85
C PRO A 34 -4.12 19.10 4.78
N ALA A 35 -5.33 18.59 4.51
CA ALA A 35 -6.58 19.00 5.14
C ALA A 35 -7.50 17.82 5.50
N ASN A 36 -8.54 18.11 6.29
CA ASN A 36 -9.57 17.11 6.60
C ASN A 36 -10.29 16.67 5.32
N THR A 37 -10.27 15.37 5.04
CA THR A 37 -10.81 14.81 3.81
C THR A 37 -12.00 13.90 4.06
N LEU A 38 -13.09 14.11 3.31
CA LEU A 38 -14.26 13.23 3.30
C LEU A 38 -14.23 12.31 2.09
N ILE A 39 -14.05 11.01 2.31
CA ILE A 39 -14.10 10.00 1.24
C ILE A 39 -15.50 9.40 1.18
N THR A 40 -16.26 9.77 0.15
CA THR A 40 -17.60 9.22 -0.10
C THR A 40 -17.55 8.15 -1.19
N LEU A 41 -18.03 6.95 -0.87
CA LEU A 41 -18.24 5.87 -1.85
C LEU A 41 -19.63 5.29 -1.63
N MET A 42 -20.20 4.66 -2.66
CA MET A 42 -21.46 3.92 -2.54
C MET A 42 -21.34 2.77 -1.49
N ASN A 43 -22.48 2.25 -1.04
CA ASN A 43 -22.49 1.04 -0.20
C ASN A 43 -21.92 -0.14 -1.00
N GLY A 44 -21.06 -0.93 -0.36
CA GLY A 44 -20.26 -1.95 -1.07
C GLY A 44 -19.22 -1.36 -2.04
N GLY A 45 -19.02 -0.05 -2.06
CA GLY A 45 -18.05 0.63 -2.93
C GLY A 45 -16.59 0.41 -2.52
N GLY A 46 -16.34 -0.15 -1.32
CA GLY A 46 -14.99 -0.46 -0.85
C GLY A 46 -14.42 0.49 0.22
N LYS A 47 -15.24 1.29 0.92
CA LYS A 47 -14.76 2.17 2.03
C LYS A 47 -14.01 1.40 3.11
N GLY A 48 -14.58 0.27 3.56
CA GLY A 48 -13.94 -0.59 4.55
C GLY A 48 -12.65 -1.21 4.01
N VAL A 49 -12.65 -1.66 2.76
CA VAL A 49 -11.47 -2.21 2.07
C VAL A 49 -10.36 -1.16 1.95
N LEU A 50 -10.72 0.09 1.61
CA LEU A 50 -9.80 1.22 1.54
C LEU A 50 -9.09 1.42 2.87
N LEU A 51 -9.84 1.57 3.96
CA LEU A 51 -9.26 1.73 5.29
C LEU A 51 -8.46 0.50 5.72
N GLN A 52 -8.99 -0.71 5.52
CA GLN A 52 -8.29 -1.96 5.82
C GLN A 52 -6.93 -2.04 5.10
N SER A 53 -6.87 -1.62 3.83
CA SER A 53 -5.63 -1.62 3.04
C SER A 53 -4.61 -0.60 3.53
N ILE A 54 -5.05 0.61 3.91
CA ILE A 54 -4.20 1.65 4.50
C ILE A 54 -3.57 1.16 5.81
N PHE A 55 -4.35 0.48 6.65
CA PHE A 55 -3.86 -0.02 7.94
C PHE A 55 -2.81 -1.13 7.83
N GLN A 56 -2.66 -1.77 6.66
CA GLN A 56 -1.58 -2.75 6.47
C GLN A 56 -0.19 -2.12 6.58
N LEU A 57 -0.05 -0.80 6.33
CA LEU A 57 1.19 -0.05 6.58
C LEU A 57 1.53 0.07 8.07
N LEU A 58 0.51 0.07 8.94
CA LEU A 58 0.68 0.25 10.38
C LEU A 58 0.85 -1.11 11.08
N ILE A 59 -0.01 -2.07 10.72
CA ILE A 59 -0.03 -3.42 11.28
C ILE A 59 -0.27 -4.39 10.13
N PRO A 60 0.81 -4.88 9.49
CA PRO A 60 0.69 -5.85 8.40
C PRO A 60 -0.06 -7.09 8.86
N LYS A 61 -0.96 -7.58 8.00
CA LYS A 61 -1.86 -8.72 8.24
C LYS A 61 -2.91 -8.49 9.34
N ALA A 62 -3.13 -7.23 9.75
CA ALA A 62 -4.22 -6.93 10.67
C ALA A 62 -5.57 -7.31 10.04
N ALA A 63 -6.32 -8.13 10.78
CA ALA A 63 -7.70 -8.46 10.46
C ALA A 63 -8.64 -7.34 10.93
N TRP A 64 -9.77 -7.19 10.23
CA TRP A 64 -10.75 -6.14 10.47
C TRP A 64 -12.14 -6.73 10.74
N GLY A 65 -12.97 -5.99 11.49
CA GLY A 65 -14.34 -6.40 11.83
C GLY A 65 -14.42 -7.20 13.14
N LYS A 66 -15.65 -7.58 13.51
CA LYS A 66 -15.87 -8.45 14.68
C LYS A 66 -15.25 -9.81 14.38
N ASP A 67 -14.64 -10.42 15.39
CA ASP A 67 -14.07 -11.77 15.30
C ASP A 67 -13.09 -12.00 14.14
N ASN A 68 -12.38 -10.95 13.70
CA ASN A 68 -11.38 -11.01 12.64
C ASN A 68 -11.93 -11.52 11.29
N GLU A 69 -13.18 -11.20 10.95
CA GLU A 69 -13.84 -11.63 9.71
C GLU A 69 -13.12 -11.20 8.42
N ASN A 70 -12.55 -9.99 8.40
CA ASN A 70 -11.90 -9.44 7.22
C ASN A 70 -10.38 -9.63 7.31
N GLN A 71 -9.95 -10.81 6.90
CA GLN A 71 -8.54 -11.19 6.78
C GLN A 71 -7.93 -10.64 5.49
N VAL A 72 -6.64 -10.31 5.49
CA VAL A 72 -5.94 -9.82 4.29
C VAL A 72 -5.82 -10.93 3.22
N GLU A 73 -5.76 -12.18 3.66
CA GLU A 73 -5.77 -13.40 2.86
C GLU A 73 -6.98 -13.46 1.91
N ALA A 74 -8.11 -12.86 2.31
CA ALA A 74 -9.33 -12.84 1.52
C ALA A 74 -9.16 -12.09 0.19
N PHE A 75 -8.25 -11.11 0.12
CA PHE A 75 -7.95 -10.40 -1.13
C PHE A 75 -7.37 -11.32 -2.21
N PHE A 76 -6.68 -12.39 -1.79
CA PHE A 76 -6.03 -13.35 -2.69
C PHE A 76 -6.94 -14.52 -3.08
N HIS A 77 -8.23 -14.49 -2.72
CA HIS A 77 -9.20 -15.52 -3.12
C HIS A 77 -10.20 -15.02 -4.14
N ASN A 78 -10.42 -15.82 -5.18
CA ASN A 78 -11.51 -15.58 -6.12
C ASN A 78 -12.86 -16.08 -5.56
N HIS A 79 -13.92 -15.90 -6.33
CA HIS A 79 -15.27 -16.33 -5.97
C HIS A 79 -15.44 -17.84 -5.75
N LYS A 80 -14.51 -18.67 -6.24
CA LYS A 80 -14.46 -20.13 -6.03
C LYS A 80 -13.62 -20.52 -4.82
N LYS A 81 -13.21 -19.56 -3.97
CA LYS A 81 -12.27 -19.77 -2.86
C LYS A 81 -10.93 -20.38 -3.32
N GLN A 82 -10.52 -20.10 -4.55
CA GLN A 82 -9.21 -20.50 -5.04
C GLN A 82 -8.23 -19.36 -4.82
N LEU A 83 -7.05 -19.68 -4.28
CA LEU A 83 -5.93 -18.76 -4.22
C LEU A 83 -5.57 -18.31 -5.64
N LYS A 84 -5.48 -16.99 -5.83
CA LYS A 84 -4.91 -16.34 -7.01
C LYS A 84 -3.83 -15.38 -6.52
N PRO A 85 -2.55 -15.79 -6.56
CA PRO A 85 -1.43 -14.92 -6.25
C PRO A 85 -1.43 -13.69 -7.17
N TYR A 86 -1.25 -12.52 -6.58
CA TYR A 86 -0.91 -11.28 -7.27
C TYR A 86 -0.21 -10.35 -6.27
N THR A 87 0.24 -9.19 -6.73
CA THR A 87 0.83 -8.16 -5.86
C THR A 87 -0.09 -6.96 -5.79
N PHE A 88 -0.29 -6.39 -4.61
CA PHE A 88 -0.83 -5.05 -4.46
C PHE A 88 0.09 -4.19 -3.62
N HIS A 89 -0.01 -2.88 -3.80
CA HIS A 89 0.77 -1.90 -3.09
C HIS A 89 -0.14 -0.88 -2.42
N VAL A 90 0.26 -0.43 -1.24
CA VAL A 90 -0.34 0.72 -0.56
C VAL A 90 0.79 1.62 -0.10
N ALA A 91 0.73 2.90 -0.42
CA ALA A 91 1.72 3.88 -0.02
C ALA A 91 1.06 5.16 0.50
N ILE A 92 1.68 5.75 1.52
CA ILE A 92 1.26 7.01 2.11
C ILE A 92 2.42 8.00 1.99
N GLU A 93 2.15 9.17 1.43
CA GLU A 93 3.06 10.30 1.44
C GLU A 93 2.75 11.23 2.61
N TRP A 94 3.81 11.59 3.31
CA TRP A 94 3.82 12.44 4.48
C TRP A 94 4.55 13.72 4.15
N ARG A 95 3.91 14.85 4.40
CA ARG A 95 4.57 16.15 4.43
C ARG A 95 5.15 16.37 5.81
N LEU A 96 6.47 16.54 5.89
CA LEU A 96 7.20 16.72 7.15
C LEU A 96 7.17 18.19 7.59
N ASP A 97 7.39 18.43 8.88
CA ASP A 97 7.57 19.78 9.41
C ASP A 97 9.05 20.15 9.38
N ASN A 98 9.52 20.59 8.23
CA ASN A 98 10.80 21.26 8.17
C ASN A 98 10.58 22.69 7.67
N SER A 99 10.96 23.68 8.47
CA SER A 99 10.78 25.11 8.14
C SER A 99 11.69 25.55 7.01
N ASP A 100 12.77 24.81 6.76
CA ASP A 100 13.83 25.24 5.87
C ASP A 100 13.77 24.53 4.51
N ARG A 101 13.01 23.42 4.39
CA ARG A 101 12.78 22.63 3.17
C ARG A 101 11.42 21.93 3.22
N ASN A 102 10.65 21.94 2.11
CA ASN A 102 9.50 21.04 1.99
C ASN A 102 10.04 19.60 1.84
N GLU A 103 10.17 18.90 2.96
CA GLU A 103 10.63 17.52 2.99
C GLU A 103 9.43 16.58 3.06
N TYR A 104 9.42 15.64 2.12
CA TYR A 104 8.44 14.58 2.02
C TYR A 104 9.06 13.25 2.43
N MET A 105 8.22 12.37 2.93
CA MET A 105 8.53 10.96 3.17
C MET A 105 7.40 10.12 2.59
N THR A 106 7.71 8.96 2.02
CA THR A 106 6.69 7.98 1.63
C THR A 106 6.92 6.68 2.36
N THR A 107 5.90 6.17 3.04
CA THR A 107 5.88 4.79 3.54
C THR A 107 5.08 3.92 2.58
N GLY A 108 5.56 2.71 2.33
CA GLY A 108 4.93 1.78 1.40
C GLY A 108 4.91 0.35 1.94
N ILE A 109 3.88 -0.38 1.54
CA ILE A 109 3.78 -1.82 1.72
C ILE A 109 3.46 -2.46 0.38
N ALA A 110 4.22 -3.48 0.02
CA ALA A 110 3.84 -4.43 -1.02
C ALA A 110 3.38 -5.72 -0.34
N MET A 111 2.33 -6.34 -0.85
CA MET A 111 1.84 -7.63 -0.32
C MET A 111 1.59 -8.61 -1.46
N THR A 112 1.90 -9.88 -1.22
CA THR A 112 1.56 -11.00 -2.09
C THR A 112 1.21 -12.24 -1.27
N ALA A 113 0.68 -13.27 -1.91
CA ALA A 113 0.36 -14.52 -1.24
C ALA A 113 0.73 -15.72 -2.10
N HIS A 114 1.17 -16.78 -1.43
CA HIS A 114 1.49 -18.06 -2.04
C HIS A 114 0.95 -19.21 -1.17
N SER A 115 0.78 -20.37 -1.77
CA SER A 115 0.50 -21.59 -1.01
C SER A 115 1.73 -21.98 -0.20
N SER A 116 1.52 -22.43 1.03
CA SER A 116 2.56 -23.09 1.81
C SER A 116 3.11 -24.31 1.07
N VAL A 117 4.29 -24.78 1.47
CA VAL A 117 4.98 -25.91 0.84
C VAL A 117 4.15 -27.20 0.88
N ASP A 118 3.35 -27.38 1.94
CA ASP A 118 2.41 -28.49 2.12
C ASP A 118 1.03 -28.25 1.49
N GLN A 119 0.80 -27.07 0.89
CA GLN A 119 -0.46 -26.62 0.30
C GLN A 119 -1.66 -26.60 1.27
N LEU A 120 -1.42 -26.71 2.57
CA LEU A 120 -2.45 -26.71 3.60
C LEU A 120 -2.86 -25.30 4.02
N GLU A 121 -1.96 -24.33 3.88
CA GLU A 121 -2.15 -22.96 4.35
C GLU A 121 -1.77 -21.94 3.27
N ILE A 122 -2.23 -20.71 3.47
CA ILE A 122 -1.87 -19.57 2.63
C ILE A 122 -0.94 -18.69 3.43
N LYS A 123 0.21 -18.38 2.84
CA LYS A 123 1.17 -17.47 3.44
C LYS A 123 1.14 -16.16 2.69
N VAL A 124 0.82 -15.09 3.42
CA VAL A 124 0.93 -13.72 2.94
C VAL A 124 2.33 -13.22 3.24
N ASP A 125 3.05 -12.81 2.20
CA ASP A 125 4.31 -12.10 2.33
C ASP A 125 4.08 -10.61 2.16
N TYR A 126 4.87 -9.82 2.85
CA TYR A 126 4.84 -8.37 2.72
C TYR A 126 6.26 -7.78 2.77
N LEU A 127 6.41 -6.61 2.19
CA LEU A 127 7.60 -5.77 2.27
C LEU A 127 7.16 -4.38 2.72
N LEU A 128 7.57 -3.96 3.91
CA LEU A 128 7.46 -2.58 4.34
C LEU A 128 8.73 -1.82 3.96
N TYR A 129 8.57 -0.61 3.45
CA TYR A 129 9.66 0.23 3.01
C TYR A 129 9.31 1.71 3.18
N ALA A 130 10.33 2.56 3.22
CA ALA A 130 10.15 4.01 3.22
C ALA A 130 11.13 4.69 2.26
N LEU A 131 10.65 5.68 1.51
CA LEU A 131 11.45 6.70 0.81
C LEU A 131 11.54 7.92 1.74
N LEU A 132 12.76 8.31 2.08
CA LEU A 132 12.99 9.40 3.02
C LEU A 132 13.44 10.67 2.30
N ASP A 133 13.14 11.81 2.94
CA ASP A 133 13.76 13.12 2.74
C ASP A 133 13.91 13.53 1.27
N TYR A 134 12.78 13.66 0.57
CA TYR A 134 12.73 14.15 -0.81
C TYR A 134 11.91 15.43 -0.96
N GLU A 135 12.22 16.21 -2.00
CA GLU A 135 11.55 17.46 -2.32
C GLU A 135 10.37 17.23 -3.29
N GLU A 136 9.45 18.19 -3.38
CA GLU A 136 8.25 18.11 -4.23
C GLU A 136 8.54 17.74 -5.69
N HIS A 137 9.70 18.16 -6.21
CA HIS A 137 10.13 17.92 -7.60
C HIS A 137 11.25 16.88 -7.73
N ALA A 138 11.42 16.03 -6.72
CA ALA A 138 12.35 14.92 -6.80
C ALA A 138 11.94 13.94 -7.92
N GLU A 139 12.93 13.22 -8.47
CA GLU A 139 12.67 12.18 -9.47
C GLU A 139 11.76 11.07 -8.93
N LEU A 140 11.91 10.76 -7.65
CA LEU A 140 11.08 9.80 -6.92
C LEU A 140 10.19 10.55 -5.91
N THR A 141 8.88 10.48 -6.16
CA THR A 141 7.78 10.93 -5.29
C THR A 141 6.72 9.84 -5.28
N LEU A 142 5.69 9.91 -4.43
CA LEU A 142 4.59 8.92 -4.43
C LEU A 142 4.01 8.64 -5.83
N SER A 143 3.89 9.68 -6.66
CA SER A 143 3.37 9.59 -8.03
C SER A 143 4.31 8.86 -8.98
N THR A 144 5.61 9.04 -8.84
CA THR A 144 6.61 8.45 -9.76
C THR A 144 7.18 7.12 -9.23
N LEU A 145 6.81 6.70 -8.02
CA LEU A 145 7.17 5.38 -7.51
C LEU A 145 6.70 4.27 -8.46
N PRO A 146 7.53 3.26 -8.74
CA PRO A 146 7.20 2.15 -9.63
C PRO A 146 6.29 1.14 -8.91
N LEU A 147 5.07 1.56 -8.60
CA LEU A 147 4.04 0.71 -7.98
C LEU A 147 3.06 0.15 -9.01
N TYR A 148 3.03 0.75 -10.19
CA TYR A 148 2.18 0.38 -11.32
C TYR A 148 2.97 0.52 -12.61
N ASP A 149 2.90 -0.52 -13.44
CA ASP A 149 3.46 -0.55 -14.79
C ASP A 149 2.34 -0.21 -15.77
N THR A 150 2.46 0.96 -16.40
CA THR A 150 1.48 1.46 -17.36
C THR A 150 1.46 0.66 -18.65
N ASP A 151 2.61 0.12 -19.07
CA ASP A 151 2.74 -0.63 -20.32
C ASP A 151 2.17 -2.04 -20.16
N ALA A 152 2.44 -2.69 -19.02
CA ALA A 152 1.86 -3.98 -18.66
C ALA A 152 0.39 -3.87 -18.19
N GLY A 153 -0.07 -2.68 -17.82
CA GLY A 153 -1.42 -2.43 -17.32
C GLY A 153 -1.69 -3.09 -15.97
N GLY A 154 -0.71 -3.08 -15.06
CA GLY A 154 -0.84 -3.78 -13.79
C GLY A 154 0.17 -3.35 -12.72
N PRO A 155 -0.01 -3.81 -11.46
CA PRO A 155 0.90 -3.50 -10.37
C PRO A 155 2.28 -4.12 -10.62
N VAL A 156 3.33 -3.41 -10.21
CA VAL A 156 4.70 -3.95 -10.21
C VAL A 156 4.76 -5.20 -9.33
N SER A 157 5.54 -6.22 -9.73
CA SER A 157 5.60 -7.48 -8.97
C SER A 157 6.28 -7.31 -7.61
N PHE A 158 5.99 -8.24 -6.69
CA PHE A 158 6.60 -8.24 -5.36
C PHE A 158 8.14 -8.34 -5.42
N GLU A 159 8.66 -9.18 -6.30
CA GLU A 159 10.10 -9.35 -6.51
C GLU A 159 10.74 -8.09 -7.10
N SER A 160 10.04 -7.43 -8.02
CA SER A 160 10.51 -6.22 -8.70
C SER A 160 10.61 -5.05 -7.72
N ILE A 161 9.60 -4.82 -6.88
CA ILE A 161 9.67 -3.77 -5.85
C ILE A 161 10.70 -4.10 -4.76
N GLN A 162 10.83 -5.37 -4.37
CA GLN A 162 11.89 -5.82 -3.47
C GLN A 162 13.28 -5.50 -4.03
N GLN A 163 13.48 -5.77 -5.32
CA GLN A 163 14.74 -5.48 -5.99
C GLN A 163 14.98 -3.96 -6.07
N PHE A 164 13.97 -3.20 -6.46
CA PHE A 164 14.03 -1.73 -6.50
C PHE A 164 14.44 -1.12 -5.14
N VAL A 165 13.81 -1.54 -4.04
CA VAL A 165 14.16 -1.08 -2.69
C VAL A 165 15.58 -1.50 -2.30
N ARG A 166 16.02 -2.71 -2.69
CA ARG A 166 17.40 -3.17 -2.44
C ARG A 166 18.44 -2.32 -3.17
N ASP A 167 18.18 -1.98 -4.43
CA ASP A 167 19.11 -1.22 -5.26
C ASP A 167 19.24 0.25 -4.81
N HIS A 168 18.24 0.77 -4.09
CA HIS A 168 18.19 2.16 -3.63
C HIS A 168 18.36 2.33 -2.12
N ARG A 169 18.97 1.37 -1.41
CA ARG A 169 19.15 1.37 0.06
C ARG A 169 19.78 2.62 0.69
N GLY A 170 20.44 3.49 -0.09
CA GLY A 170 20.95 4.78 0.39
C GLY A 170 19.89 5.86 0.63
N LYS A 171 18.73 5.76 -0.04
CA LYS A 171 17.54 6.65 0.14
C LYS A 171 16.32 5.91 0.69
N TRP A 172 16.37 4.58 0.73
CA TRP A 172 15.26 3.71 1.10
C TRP A 172 15.60 2.80 2.27
N LEU A 173 14.75 2.79 3.29
CA LEU A 173 14.91 1.88 4.43
C LEU A 173 13.85 0.77 4.36
N PRO A 174 14.23 -0.53 4.34
CA PRO A 174 13.30 -1.58 4.67
C PRO A 174 12.94 -1.41 6.16
N LEU A 175 11.64 -1.31 6.44
CA LEU A 175 11.17 -1.27 7.82
C LEU A 175 11.07 -2.71 8.29
N GLU A 176 12.11 -3.21 8.95
CA GLU A 176 12.04 -4.52 9.58
C GLU A 176 10.94 -4.48 10.65
N ALA A 177 10.00 -5.43 10.58
CA ALA A 177 8.97 -5.63 11.59
C ALA A 177 9.58 -6.28 12.84
N THR A 178 10.47 -5.56 13.53
CA THR A 178 11.00 -5.91 14.84
C THR A 178 10.28 -5.11 15.92
N ALA A 179 8.95 -5.09 15.86
CA ALA A 179 8.13 -4.75 17.02
C ALA A 179 7.76 -6.06 17.73
N ARG A 180 8.67 -6.59 18.55
CA ARG A 180 8.25 -7.42 19.68
C ARG A 180 7.65 -6.45 20.70
N ILE A 181 6.32 -6.43 20.79
CA ILE A 181 5.62 -5.91 21.97
C ILE A 181 5.62 -7.01 23.02
#